data_AF-A0A2R6IIZ9-F1
#
_entry.id   AF-A0A2R6IIZ9-F1
#
_cell.length_a   1.000
_cell.length_b   1.000
_cell.length_c   1.000
_cell.angle_alpha   90.00
_cell.angle_beta   90.00
_cell.angle_gamma   90.00
#
_symmetry.space_group_name_H-M   'P 1'
#
loop_
_entity.id
_entity.type
_entity.pdbx_description
1 polymer ?
#
loop_
_entity_poly.entity_id
_entity_poly.type
_entity_poly.pdbx_seq_one_letter_code
_entity_poly.pdbx_strand_id
1 'polypeptide(L)'
;MSKDVPTEEKSVRERGTYANDGNDPTLASYLSSLFFLLSVPALVTLAYAGRWAGLYSESAVVPAFAGLLVAAVAAAFAVMHYATGR
;
A
#
# COMPACT_ATOMS: atom_id res chain seq x y z
N MET A 1 -21.85 -3.51 -29.96
CA MET A 1 -20.38 -3.62 -29.96
C MET A 1 -19.98 -4.36 -28.70
N SER A 2 -19.45 -5.57 -28.85
CA SER A 2 -18.92 -6.39 -27.76
C SER A 2 -17.77 -5.62 -27.10
N LYS A 3 -17.94 -5.26 -25.83
CA LYS A 3 -16.96 -4.49 -25.06
C LYS A 3 -15.63 -5.26 -25.01
N ASP A 4 -14.56 -4.58 -25.41
CA ASP A 4 -13.19 -5.06 -25.39
C ASP A 4 -12.76 -5.45 -23.98
N VAL A 5 -12.87 -6.73 -23.65
CA VAL A 5 -12.27 -7.27 -22.43
C VAL A 5 -10.75 -7.17 -22.57
N PRO A 6 -10.03 -6.59 -21.59
CA PRO A 6 -8.57 -6.60 -21.61
C PRO A 6 -8.07 -8.05 -21.47
N THR A 7 -7.59 -8.65 -22.55
CA THR A 7 -6.95 -9.97 -22.56
C THR A 7 -5.44 -9.84 -22.35
N GLU A 8 -4.79 -10.89 -21.84
CA GLU A 8 -3.33 -10.91 -21.59
C GLU A 8 -2.49 -10.70 -22.86
N GLU A 9 -3.10 -10.84 -24.03
CA GLU A 9 -2.52 -10.62 -25.36
C GLU A 9 -2.24 -9.13 -25.66
N LYS A 10 -2.84 -8.18 -24.91
CA LYS A 10 -2.65 -6.74 -25.13
C LYS A 10 -1.39 -6.21 -24.45
N SER A 11 -0.70 -5.27 -25.09
CA SER A 11 0.56 -4.71 -24.60
C SER A 11 0.40 -3.99 -23.25
N VAL A 12 1.44 -3.97 -22.41
CA VAL A 12 1.43 -3.29 -21.08
C VAL A 12 0.97 -1.83 -21.21
N ARG A 13 1.38 -1.15 -22.28
CA ARG A 13 1.01 0.23 -22.56
C ARG A 13 -0.47 0.37 -22.90
N GLU A 14 -1.05 -0.52 -23.69
CA GLU A 14 -2.49 -0.49 -24.01
C GLU A 14 -3.35 -0.82 -22.79
N ARG A 15 -2.90 -1.76 -21.95
CA ARG A 15 -3.55 -2.02 -20.65
C ARG A 15 -3.51 -0.79 -19.75
N GLY A 16 -2.41 -0.03 -19.74
CA GLY A 16 -2.29 1.19 -18.93
C GLY A 16 -2.97 2.43 -19.53
N THR A 17 -3.04 2.55 -20.86
CA THR A 17 -3.58 3.73 -21.55
C THR A 17 -5.10 3.67 -21.71
N TYR A 18 -5.66 2.46 -21.82
CA TYR A 18 -7.11 2.23 -21.87
C TYR A 18 -7.70 1.73 -20.55
N ALA A 19 -6.92 1.67 -19.46
CA ALA A 19 -7.46 1.56 -18.10
C ALA A 19 -8.13 2.87 -17.66
N ASN A 20 -8.99 3.41 -18.53
CA ASN A 20 -10.01 4.41 -18.21
C ASN A 20 -11.30 3.70 -17.76
N ASP A 21 -11.16 2.54 -17.12
CA ASP A 21 -12.28 1.86 -16.52
C ASP A 21 -12.54 2.55 -15.18
N GLY A 22 -13.66 3.27 -15.14
CA GLY A 22 -14.45 3.50 -13.93
C GLY A 22 -14.90 2.15 -13.37
N ASN A 23 -13.94 1.35 -12.93
CA ASN A 23 -14.17 0.18 -12.10
C ASN A 23 -14.74 0.73 -10.81
N ASP A 24 -15.95 0.30 -10.42
CA ASP A 24 -16.51 0.65 -9.13
C ASP A 24 -15.40 0.51 -8.08
N PRO A 25 -15.16 1.54 -7.26
CA PRO A 25 -14.00 1.56 -6.40
C PRO A 25 -14.01 0.31 -5.53
N THR A 26 -13.09 -0.60 -5.82
CA THR A 26 -13.03 -1.89 -5.15
C THR A 26 -12.56 -1.65 -3.72
N LEU A 27 -12.94 -2.52 -2.79
CA LEU A 27 -12.48 -2.44 -1.41
C LEU A 27 -10.95 -2.35 -1.34
N ALA A 28 -10.24 -3.08 -2.20
CA ALA A 28 -8.79 -3.03 -2.32
C ALA A 28 -8.26 -1.63 -2.74
N SER A 29 -8.93 -0.96 -3.70
CA SER A 29 -8.57 0.40 -4.12
C SER A 29 -8.75 1.42 -2.99
N TYR A 30 -9.86 1.33 -2.25
CA TYR A 30 -10.09 2.19 -1.08
C TYR A 30 -9.07 1.93 0.03
N LEU A 31 -8.78 0.66 0.35
CA LEU A 31 -7.80 0.30 1.37
C LEU A 31 -6.39 0.74 1.00
N SER A 32 -6.00 0.60 -0.28
CA SER A 32 -4.71 1.10 -0.76
C SER A 32 -4.61 2.62 -0.66
N SER A 33 -5.67 3.34 -1.02
CA SER A 33 -5.71 4.80 -0.95
C SER A 33 -5.67 5.29 0.50
N LEU A 34 -6.42 4.62 1.38
CA LEU A 34 -6.45 4.91 2.82
C LEU A 34 -5.10 4.60 3.47
N PHE A 35 -4.47 3.48 3.11
CA PHE A 35 -3.12 3.13 3.55
C PHE A 35 -2.12 4.20 3.10
N PHE A 36 -2.17 4.63 1.84
CA PHE A 36 -1.30 5.70 1.35
C PHE A 36 -1.49 7.00 2.16
N LEU A 37 -2.74 7.42 2.37
CA LEU A 37 -3.07 8.65 3.10
C LEU A 37 -2.68 8.60 4.59
N LEU A 38 -2.93 7.47 5.25
CA LEU A 38 -2.80 7.35 6.70
C LEU A 38 -1.48 6.73 7.17
N SER A 39 -0.70 6.11 6.27
CA SER A 39 0.54 5.40 6.63
C SER A 39 1.50 6.29 7.40
N VAL A 40 1.88 7.44 6.84
CA VAL A 40 2.85 8.34 7.48
C VAL A 40 2.38 8.81 8.87
N PRO A 41 1.18 9.43 9.04
CA PRO A 41 0.75 9.87 10.36
C PRO A 41 0.56 8.72 11.36
N ALA A 42 0.06 7.55 10.91
CA ALA A 42 -0.08 6.39 11.77
C ALA A 42 1.27 5.83 12.23
N LEU A 43 2.23 5.69 11.32
CA LEU A 43 3.57 5.17 11.62
C LEU A 43 4.37 6.12 12.51
N VAL A 44 4.25 7.45 12.30
CA VAL A 44 4.86 8.44 13.19
C VAL A 44 4.25 8.35 14.59
N THR A 45 2.92 8.26 14.68
CA THR A 45 2.24 8.12 15.97
C THR A 45 2.66 6.84 16.69
N LEU A 46 2.78 5.72 15.95
CA LEU A 46 3.22 4.44 16.49
C LEU A 46 4.68 4.49 16.98
N ALA A 47 5.56 5.20 16.28
CA ALA A 47 6.94 5.39 16.72
C ALA A 47 7.01 6.20 18.03
N TYR A 48 6.24 7.30 18.14
CA TYR A 48 6.19 8.06 19.39
C TYR A 48 5.55 7.28 20.54
N ALA A 49 4.52 6.48 20.25
CA ALA A 49 3.92 5.59 21.23
C ALA A 49 4.94 4.58 21.78
N GLY A 50 5.78 3.99 20.93
CA GLY A 50 6.85 3.10 21.36
C GLY A 50 7.87 3.77 22.29
N ARG A 51 8.25 5.02 21.97
CA ARG A 51 9.11 5.84 22.84
C ARG A 51 8.45 6.16 24.18
N TRP A 52 7.16 6.54 24.20
CA TRP A 52 6.43 6.78 25.45
C TRP A 52 6.22 5.53 26.29
N ALA A 53 6.10 4.36 25.66
CA ALA A 53 6.07 3.07 26.33
C ALA A 53 7.45 2.62 26.86
N GLY A 54 8.51 3.38 26.60
CA GLY A 54 9.87 3.08 27.07
C GLY A 54 10.61 2.00 26.29
N LEU A 55 10.15 1.66 25.07
CA LEU A 55 10.82 0.64 24.24
C LEU A 55 12.20 1.09 23.75
N TYR A 56 12.40 2.39 23.57
CA TYR A 56 13.64 3.00 23.10
C TYR A 56 13.71 4.50 23.41
N SER A 57 14.90 5.08 23.30
CA SER A 57 15.16 6.50 23.51
C SER A 57 14.64 7.37 22.36
N GLU A 58 14.53 8.68 22.60
CA GLU A 58 14.07 9.64 21.58
C GLU A 58 14.93 9.66 20.31
N SER A 59 16.25 9.44 20.45
CA SER A 59 17.17 9.32 19.31
C SER A 59 16.84 8.14 18.38
N ALA A 60 16.12 7.13 18.86
CA ALA A 60 15.73 5.96 18.09
C ALA A 60 14.35 6.10 17.42
N VAL A 61 13.62 7.20 17.62
CA VAL A 61 12.29 7.42 17.00
C VAL A 61 12.36 7.41 15.48
N VAL A 62 13.33 8.11 14.89
CA VAL A 62 13.50 8.17 13.43
C VAL A 62 13.89 6.79 12.85
N PRO A 63 14.89 6.06 13.40
CA PRO A 63 15.15 4.67 13.02
C PRO A 63 13.94 3.74 13.18
N ALA A 64 13.17 3.87 14.27
CA ALA A 64 11.99 3.05 14.49
C ALA A 64 10.89 3.33 13.46
N PHE A 65 10.64 4.60 13.14
CA PHE A 65 9.75 4.98 12.04
C PHE A 65 10.21 4.38 10.70
N ALA A 66 11.50 4.47 10.38
CA ALA A 66 12.05 3.90 9.16
C ALA A 66 11.84 2.38 9.09
N GLY A 67 12.09 1.66 10.20
CA GLY A 67 11.82 0.23 10.31
C GLY A 67 10.34 -0.11 10.14
N LEU A 68 9.45 0.66 10.77
CA LEU A 68 8.00 0.51 10.64
C LEU A 68 7.52 0.74 9.20
N LEU A 69 8.09 1.72 8.50
CA LEU A 69 7.77 1.99 7.10
C LEU A 69 8.16 0.81 6.20
N VAL A 70 9.38 0.30 6.35
CA VAL A 70 9.84 -0.88 5.59
C VAL A 70 8.96 -2.09 5.89
N ALA A 71 8.62 -2.32 7.17
CA ALA A 71 7.73 -3.40 7.57
C ALA A 71 6.32 -3.25 6.97
N ALA A 72 5.76 -2.04 6.94
CA ALA A 72 4.45 -1.77 6.37
C ALA A 72 4.41 -2.00 4.86
N VAL A 73 5.47 -1.58 4.14
CA VAL A 73 5.61 -1.85 2.69
C VAL A 73 5.74 -3.35 2.42
N ALA A 74 6.59 -4.05 3.19
CA ALA A 74 6.75 -5.49 3.07
C ALA A 74 5.43 -6.23 3.33
N ALA A 75 4.67 -5.81 4.34
CA ALA A 75 3.35 -6.36 4.65
C ALA A 75 2.35 -6.11 3.51
N ALA A 76 2.30 -4.90 2.97
CA ALA A 76 1.45 -4.58 1.83
C ALA A 76 1.78 -5.45 0.61
N PHE A 77 3.07 -5.64 0.31
CA PHE A 77 3.51 -6.52 -0.76
C PHE A 77 3.13 -7.98 -0.52
N ALA A 78 3.36 -8.49 0.70
CA ALA A 78 2.98 -9.85 1.08
C ALA A 78 1.47 -10.09 0.95
N VAL A 79 0.65 -9.13 1.38
CA VAL A 79 -0.81 -9.19 1.23
C VAL A 79 -1.22 -9.21 -0.23
N MET A 80 -0.62 -8.35 -1.07
CA MET A 80 -0.90 -8.36 -2.51
C MET A 80 -0.52 -9.69 -3.14
N HIS A 81 0.71 -10.18 -2.89
CA HIS A 81 1.20 -11.45 -3.42
C HIS A 81 0.29 -12.62 -3.03
N TYR A 82 -0.14 -12.68 -1.77
CA TYR A 82 -1.07 -13.70 -1.29
C TYR A 82 -2.45 -13.58 -1.95
N ALA A 83 -2.99 -12.37 -2.05
CA ALA A 83 -4.34 -12.14 -2.57
C ALA A 83 -4.46 -12.33 -4.09
N THR A 84 -3.40 -12.05 -4.85
CA THR A 84 -3.40 -12.15 -6.31
C THR A 84 -2.72 -13.41 -6.85
N GLY A 85 -2.07 -14.21 -6.00
CA GLY A 85 -1.47 -15.51 -6.35
C GLY A 85 -0.34 -15.42 -7.39
N ARG A 86 0.28 -14.25 -7.54
CA ARG A 86 1.41 -13.98 -8.43
C ARG A 86 2.55 -13.32 -7.67
#